data_AF-A0A936MU63-F1
#
_entry.id   AF-A0A936MU63-F1
#
_cell.length_a   1.000
_cell.length_b   1.000
_cell.length_c   1.000
_cell.angle_alpha   90.00
_cell.angle_beta   90.00
_cell.angle_gamma   90.00
#
_symmetry.space_group_name_H-M   'P 1'
#
loop_
_entity.id
_entity.type
_entity.pdbx_description
1 polymer ?
#
loop_
_entity_poly.entity_id
_entity_poly.type
_entity_poly.pdbx_seq_one_letter_code
_entity_poly.pdbx_strand_id
1 'polypeptide(L)'
;MHVDEQSLAVGVAALLEARGQREIGALVRRSVVEVAGRAERWTMGARDVAAHRIALVVSAADHVMLSSSTTRLETLRDAFAAAVRTPETELENLYLVLALPPSQLGFHRGYRDAPVRLPEAPATDSVLGGAVALCWAEQDEVSARALERATLEDAIVATGARSVRRFVLRLDAPDFAKAERDPAFGDRLMRAVRSAAVTAADTTTAVFLGVRFVETHSAPGPEALLVQSLERRNVVTVPIARDDERTLLALVYQDKLALLELTKGSPKQWFKKPKSIESDEMEVDRLRLSDRAIESPDAVEAASVEVLRVLSEALGRRS
;
A
#
# COMPACT_ATOMS: atom_id res chain seq x y z
N MET A 1 4.92 -38.81 4.45
CA MET A 1 6.37 -38.50 4.44
C MET A 1 6.50 -37.01 4.67
N HIS A 2 7.26 -36.57 5.68
CA HIS A 2 7.44 -35.15 5.98
C HIS A 2 8.70 -34.68 5.25
N VAL A 3 8.58 -33.68 4.38
CA VAL A 3 9.73 -33.07 3.74
C VAL A 3 10.44 -32.20 4.78
N ASP A 4 11.66 -32.57 5.15
CA ASP A 4 12.48 -31.74 6.05
C ASP A 4 12.99 -30.51 5.29
N GLU A 5 12.52 -29.34 5.71
CA GLU A 5 12.77 -28.04 5.08
C GLU A 5 14.27 -27.72 4.97
N GLN A 6 15.04 -28.08 6.00
CA GLN A 6 16.48 -27.82 6.04
C GLN A 6 17.25 -28.75 5.11
N SER A 7 16.92 -30.05 5.11
CA SER A 7 17.49 -31.00 4.15
C SER A 7 17.14 -30.63 2.71
N LEU A 8 15.92 -30.15 2.45
CA LEU A 8 15.50 -29.68 1.14
C LEU A 8 16.33 -28.48 0.67
N ALA A 9 16.51 -27.46 1.52
CA ALA A 9 17.31 -26.29 1.20
C ALA A 9 18.77 -26.66 0.84
N VAL A 10 19.37 -27.58 1.62
CA VAL A 10 20.73 -28.09 1.36
C VAL A 10 20.80 -28.85 0.03
N GLY A 11 19.83 -29.74 -0.22
CA GLY A 11 19.77 -30.53 -1.46
C GLY A 11 19.61 -29.66 -2.70
N VAL A 12 18.71 -28.67 -2.67
CA VAL A 12 18.49 -27.72 -3.76
C VAL A 12 19.75 -26.90 -4.02
N ALA A 13 20.40 -26.39 -2.97
CA ALA A 13 21.64 -25.64 -3.11
C ALA A 13 22.76 -26.47 -3.76
N ALA A 14 22.91 -27.73 -3.36
CA ALA A 14 23.89 -28.65 -3.95
C ALA A 14 23.59 -28.94 -5.44
N LEU A 15 22.31 -29.13 -5.81
CA LEU A 15 21.90 -29.33 -7.21
C LEU A 15 22.22 -28.10 -8.07
N LEU A 16 21.96 -26.89 -7.56
CA LEU A 16 22.28 -25.66 -8.26
C LEU A 16 23.79 -25.50 -8.46
N GLU A 17 24.59 -25.81 -7.44
CA GLU A 17 26.05 -25.77 -7.55
C GLU A 17 26.61 -26.77 -8.55
N ALA A 18 26.08 -28.00 -8.57
CA ALA A 18 26.45 -29.01 -9.55
C ALA A 18 26.16 -28.57 -10.99
N ARG A 19 25.16 -27.70 -11.19
CA ARG A 19 24.81 -27.08 -12.48
C ARG A 19 25.57 -25.78 -12.77
N GLY A 20 26.55 -25.42 -11.94
CA GLY A 20 27.34 -24.19 -12.07
C GLY A 20 26.66 -22.92 -11.55
N GLN A 21 25.47 -23.03 -10.95
CA GLN A 21 24.65 -21.91 -10.48
C GLN A 21 24.96 -21.53 -9.03
N ARG A 22 26.24 -21.26 -8.75
CA ARG A 22 26.75 -21.05 -7.38
C ARG A 22 26.09 -19.89 -6.63
N GLU A 23 25.79 -18.80 -7.34
CA GLU A 23 25.16 -17.61 -6.76
C GLU A 23 23.73 -17.92 -6.27
N ILE A 24 22.94 -18.64 -7.08
CA ILE A 24 21.58 -19.07 -6.73
C ILE A 24 21.63 -20.12 -5.61
N GLY A 25 22.59 -21.05 -5.64
CA GLY A 25 22.78 -22.03 -4.56
C GLY A 25 23.13 -21.36 -3.21
N ALA A 26 23.98 -20.33 -3.24
CA ALA A 26 24.30 -19.54 -2.06
C ALA A 26 23.08 -18.76 -1.54
N LEU A 27 22.19 -18.30 -2.42
CA LEU A 27 20.92 -17.67 -2.05
C LEU A 27 20.02 -18.63 -1.29
N VAL A 28 19.81 -19.83 -1.81
CA VAL A 28 18.95 -20.83 -1.16
C VAL A 28 19.45 -21.14 0.26
N ARG A 29 20.77 -21.23 0.46
CA ARG A 29 21.35 -21.49 1.80
C ARG A 29 21.12 -20.40 2.83
N ARG A 30 21.09 -19.12 2.42
CA ARG A 30 20.83 -17.99 3.32
C ARG A 30 19.35 -17.66 3.47
N SER A 31 18.50 -18.29 2.65
CA SER A 31 17.06 -18.11 2.64
C SER A 31 16.38 -19.12 3.56
N VAL A 32 15.11 -18.89 3.88
CA VAL A 32 14.29 -19.85 4.62
C VAL A 32 13.41 -20.60 3.62
N VAL A 33 13.42 -21.92 3.68
CA VAL A 33 12.53 -22.78 2.89
C VAL A 33 11.44 -23.27 3.82
N GLU A 34 10.18 -23.18 3.38
CA GLU A 34 9.03 -23.64 4.17
C GLU A 34 8.07 -24.44 3.30
N VAL A 35 7.50 -25.50 3.86
CA VAL A 35 6.44 -26.28 3.20
C VAL A 35 5.09 -25.67 3.59
N ALA A 36 4.42 -25.07 2.61
CA ALA A 36 3.21 -24.30 2.84
C ALA A 36 1.95 -25.20 2.90
N GLY A 37 1.41 -25.37 4.11
CA GLY A 37 0.16 -26.07 4.34
C GLY A 37 0.23 -27.58 4.08
N ARG A 38 -0.93 -28.20 3.90
CA ARG A 38 -1.03 -29.63 3.55
C ARG A 38 -0.78 -29.83 2.06
N ALA A 39 -0.09 -30.93 1.73
CA ALA A 39 0.08 -31.37 0.36
C ALA A 39 -1.28 -31.70 -0.28
N GLU A 40 -1.43 -31.31 -1.55
CA GLU A 40 -2.56 -31.72 -2.36
C GLU A 40 -2.36 -33.15 -2.86
N ARG A 41 -3.43 -33.93 -2.99
CA ARG A 41 -3.35 -35.27 -3.58
C ARG A 41 -3.62 -35.17 -5.06
N TRP A 42 -2.62 -35.48 -5.87
CA TRP A 42 -2.74 -35.54 -7.32
C TRP A 42 -2.73 -36.99 -7.79
N THR A 43 -3.53 -37.29 -8.80
CA THR A 43 -3.50 -38.60 -9.48
C THR A 43 -2.72 -38.47 -10.78
N MET A 44 -1.56 -39.12 -10.86
CA MET A 44 -0.67 -39.15 -12.01
C MET A 44 -0.64 -40.56 -12.60
N GLY A 45 -1.45 -40.79 -13.64
CA GLY A 45 -1.65 -42.12 -14.22
C GLY A 45 -2.31 -43.06 -13.22
N ALA A 46 -1.63 -44.14 -12.84
CA ALA A 46 -2.11 -45.14 -11.88
C ALA A 46 -1.63 -44.90 -10.44
N ARG A 47 -1.00 -43.75 -10.16
CA ARG A 47 -0.39 -43.44 -8.86
C ARG A 47 -1.00 -42.17 -8.28
N ASP A 48 -1.11 -42.13 -6.97
CA ASP A 48 -1.39 -40.91 -6.23
C ASP A 48 -0.11 -40.37 -5.64
N VAL A 49 0.12 -39.07 -5.82
CA VAL A 49 1.28 -38.35 -5.30
C VAL A 49 0.84 -37.20 -4.41
N ALA A 50 1.66 -36.89 -3.40
CA ALA A 50 1.50 -35.71 -2.56
C ALA A 50 2.23 -34.54 -3.22
N ALA A 51 1.47 -33.58 -3.75
CA ALA A 51 1.98 -32.36 -4.35
C ALA A 51 2.18 -31.29 -3.28
N HIS A 52 3.42 -30.84 -3.10
CA HIS A 52 3.80 -29.89 -2.05
C HIS A 52 3.91 -28.46 -2.59
N ARG A 53 3.37 -27.49 -1.85
CA ARG A 53 3.65 -26.06 -2.04
C ARG A 53 4.84 -25.66 -1.20
N ILE A 54 5.77 -24.93 -1.79
CA ILE A 54 7.01 -24.53 -1.13
C ILE A 54 7.16 -23.02 -1.22
N ALA A 55 7.47 -22.40 -0.09
CA ALA A 55 7.82 -20.99 0.00
C ALA A 55 9.34 -20.87 0.16
N LEU A 56 9.97 -20.02 -0.65
CA LEU A 56 11.32 -19.56 -0.44
C LEU A 56 11.27 -18.12 0.04
N VAL A 57 11.55 -17.91 1.33
CA VAL A 57 11.57 -16.60 1.98
C VAL A 57 12.95 -15.98 1.81
N VAL A 58 13.02 -14.86 1.10
CA VAL A 58 14.27 -14.22 0.65
C VAL A 58 14.37 -12.77 1.10
N SER A 59 15.59 -12.23 1.14
CA SER A 59 15.81 -10.79 1.33
C SER A 59 15.28 -9.96 0.15
N ALA A 60 15.09 -8.65 0.32
CA ALA A 60 14.67 -7.76 -0.77
C ALA A 60 15.65 -7.77 -1.95
N ALA A 61 16.96 -7.76 -1.68
CA ALA A 61 17.98 -7.82 -2.72
C ALA A 61 17.92 -9.14 -3.51
N ASP A 62 17.74 -10.26 -2.82
CA ASP A 62 17.60 -11.58 -3.42
C ASP A 62 16.29 -11.71 -4.22
N HIS A 63 15.20 -11.12 -3.71
CA HIS A 63 13.93 -11.06 -4.42
C HIS A 63 14.10 -10.34 -5.77
N VAL A 64 14.69 -9.14 -5.77
CA VAL A 64 14.94 -8.35 -6.99
C VAL A 64 15.86 -9.10 -7.96
N MET A 65 16.93 -9.73 -7.44
CA MET A 65 17.87 -10.51 -8.24
C MET A 65 17.19 -11.69 -8.97
N LEU A 66 16.25 -12.36 -8.30
CA LEU A 66 15.47 -13.45 -8.89
C LEU A 66 14.36 -12.93 -9.82
N SER A 67 13.58 -11.92 -9.39
CA SER A 67 12.44 -11.41 -10.16
C SER A 67 12.82 -10.65 -11.43
N SER A 68 14.05 -10.14 -11.51
CA SER A 68 14.60 -9.49 -12.70
C SER A 68 15.03 -10.46 -13.81
N SER A 69 15.04 -11.78 -13.56
CA SER A 69 15.44 -12.78 -14.56
C SER A 69 14.56 -14.03 -14.51
N THR A 70 13.70 -14.19 -15.52
CA THR A 70 12.86 -15.38 -15.68
C THR A 70 13.68 -16.67 -15.67
N THR A 71 14.84 -16.68 -16.34
CA THR A 71 15.73 -17.85 -16.40
C THR A 71 16.25 -18.26 -15.02
N ARG A 72 16.56 -17.31 -14.13
CA ARG A 72 16.99 -17.63 -12.76
C ARG A 72 15.86 -18.26 -11.96
N LEU A 73 14.64 -17.75 -12.09
CA LEU A 73 13.46 -18.31 -11.44
C LEU A 73 13.11 -19.70 -11.94
N GLU A 74 13.19 -19.95 -13.25
CA GLU A 74 12.98 -21.28 -13.84
C GLU A 74 14.03 -22.26 -13.35
N THR A 75 15.31 -21.86 -13.38
CA THR A 75 16.43 -22.68 -12.88
C THR A 75 16.23 -23.06 -11.42
N LEU A 76 15.76 -22.13 -10.59
CA LEU A 76 15.44 -22.35 -9.18
C LEU A 76 14.26 -23.32 -9.03
N ARG A 77 13.17 -23.11 -9.78
CA ARG A 77 11.98 -23.98 -9.79
C ARG A 77 12.35 -25.41 -10.17
N ASP A 78 13.15 -25.60 -11.21
CA ASP A 78 13.60 -26.91 -11.68
C ASP A 78 14.45 -27.62 -10.63
N ALA A 79 15.29 -26.88 -9.89
CA ALA A 79 16.08 -27.44 -8.81
C ALA A 79 15.20 -27.90 -7.63
N PHE A 80 14.20 -27.09 -7.23
CA PHE A 80 13.21 -27.49 -6.22
C PHE A 80 12.37 -28.69 -6.67
N ALA A 81 11.88 -28.68 -7.91
CA ALA A 81 11.11 -29.79 -8.46
C ALA A 81 11.92 -31.09 -8.47
N ALA A 82 13.18 -31.02 -8.89
CA ALA A 82 14.09 -32.17 -8.89
C ALA A 82 14.38 -32.69 -7.47
N ALA A 83 14.52 -31.81 -6.48
CA ALA A 83 14.81 -32.19 -5.10
C ALA A 83 13.60 -32.81 -4.38
N VAL A 84 12.38 -32.38 -4.72
CA VAL A 84 11.13 -32.86 -4.10
C VAL A 84 10.58 -34.11 -4.80
N ARG A 85 10.91 -34.32 -6.08
CA ARG A 85 10.36 -35.41 -6.88
C ARG A 85 10.80 -36.78 -6.35
N THR A 86 9.82 -37.57 -5.95
CA THR A 86 9.95 -38.99 -5.62
C THR A 86 8.77 -39.76 -6.24
N PRO A 87 8.72 -41.10 -6.17
CA PRO A 87 7.54 -41.83 -6.64
C PRO A 87 6.23 -41.45 -5.92
N GLU A 88 6.31 -40.83 -4.72
CA GLU A 88 5.18 -40.45 -3.89
C GLU A 88 4.98 -38.93 -3.74
N THR A 89 5.93 -38.10 -4.18
CA THR A 89 5.90 -36.64 -3.97
C THR A 89 6.25 -35.85 -5.23
N GLU A 90 5.58 -34.72 -5.41
CA GLU A 90 5.85 -33.76 -6.48
C GLU A 90 5.82 -32.33 -5.95
N LEU A 91 6.38 -31.40 -6.72
CA LEU A 91 6.25 -29.97 -6.46
C LEU A 91 4.97 -29.45 -7.11
N GLU A 92 4.06 -28.92 -6.30
CA GLU A 92 2.86 -28.21 -6.78
C GLU A 92 3.23 -26.83 -7.30
N ASN A 93 3.90 -26.03 -6.46
CA ASN A 93 4.31 -24.68 -6.79
C ASN A 93 5.46 -24.20 -5.89
N LEU A 94 6.29 -23.29 -6.42
CA LEU A 94 7.30 -22.56 -5.67
C LEU A 94 6.91 -21.08 -5.60
N TYR A 95 6.63 -20.62 -4.39
CA TYR A 95 6.34 -19.23 -4.07
C TYR A 95 7.63 -18.54 -3.65
N LEU A 96 7.93 -17.40 -4.28
CA LEU A 96 8.97 -16.50 -3.81
C LEU A 96 8.33 -15.49 -2.86
N VAL A 97 8.76 -15.49 -1.60
CA VAL A 97 8.17 -14.67 -0.53
C VAL A 97 9.23 -13.71 -0.01
N LEU A 98 8.86 -12.44 0.18
CA LEU A 98 9.75 -11.45 0.77
C LEU A 98 9.82 -11.64 2.29
N ALA A 99 11.03 -11.63 2.85
CA ALA A 99 11.24 -11.53 4.29
C ALA A 99 10.80 -10.14 4.77
N LEU A 100 9.67 -10.06 5.48
CA LEU A 100 9.12 -8.81 5.99
C LEU A 100 9.68 -8.47 7.39
N PRO A 101 9.99 -7.20 7.70
CA PRO A 101 10.34 -6.78 9.06
C PRO A 101 9.14 -6.86 10.03
N PRO A 102 9.33 -7.07 11.35
CA PRO A 102 10.58 -7.38 12.07
C PRO A 102 10.94 -8.88 12.05
N SER A 103 10.15 -9.72 11.39
CA SER A 103 10.32 -11.17 11.34
C SER A 103 11.53 -11.57 10.48
N GLN A 104 12.73 -11.53 11.07
CA GLN A 104 13.88 -12.30 10.57
C GLN A 104 13.74 -13.82 10.82
N LEU A 105 12.59 -14.25 11.32
CA LEU A 105 12.27 -15.65 11.61
C LEU A 105 11.18 -16.10 10.64
N GLY A 106 11.38 -17.27 10.03
CA GLY A 106 10.38 -17.93 9.19
C GLY A 106 9.01 -18.01 9.90
N PHE A 107 7.94 -18.09 9.10
CA PHE A 107 6.54 -17.94 9.50
C PHE A 107 6.12 -18.91 10.63
N HIS A 108 6.90 -19.96 10.90
CA HIS A 108 6.61 -20.98 11.89
C HIS A 108 7.58 -21.08 13.10
N ARG A 109 8.67 -20.30 13.14
CA ARG A 109 9.74 -20.53 14.14
C ARG A 109 9.52 -19.91 15.54
N GLY A 110 8.34 -19.37 15.83
CA GLY A 110 8.01 -18.85 17.16
C GLY A 110 7.60 -19.90 18.20
N TYR A 111 7.01 -21.04 17.81
CA TYR A 111 6.45 -22.00 18.77
C TYR A 111 6.54 -23.45 18.26
N ARG A 112 7.45 -24.22 18.86
CA ARG A 112 7.74 -25.63 18.52
C ARG A 112 6.58 -26.60 18.83
N ASP A 113 5.58 -26.18 19.61
CA ASP A 113 4.45 -27.00 20.06
C ASP A 113 3.06 -26.36 19.83
N ALA A 114 2.95 -25.29 19.04
CA ALA A 114 1.65 -24.71 18.74
C ALA A 114 0.94 -25.54 17.64
N PRO A 115 -0.38 -25.82 17.78
CA PRO A 115 -1.15 -26.51 16.74
C PRO A 115 -0.98 -25.77 15.41
N VAL A 116 -0.86 -26.50 14.30
CA VAL A 116 -0.69 -25.99 12.93
C VAL A 116 -1.76 -24.92 12.65
N ARG A 117 -1.44 -23.66 12.93
CA ARG A 117 -2.26 -22.51 12.58
C ARG A 117 -1.94 -22.22 11.11
N LEU A 118 -2.99 -22.00 10.32
CA LEU A 118 -2.85 -21.40 9.00
C LEU A 118 -1.95 -20.16 9.12
N PRO A 119 -1.03 -19.90 8.17
CA PRO A 119 -0.14 -18.75 8.24
C PRO A 119 -0.96 -17.48 8.50
N GLU A 120 -0.65 -16.77 9.59
CA GLU A 120 -1.31 -15.51 9.89
C GLU A 120 -0.94 -14.51 8.79
N ALA A 121 -1.93 -13.85 8.21
CA ALA A 121 -1.70 -12.90 7.13
C ALA A 121 -0.74 -11.79 7.62
N PRO A 122 0.27 -11.39 6.83
CA PRO A 122 1.24 -10.41 7.29
C PRO A 122 0.55 -9.09 7.63
N ALA A 123 1.00 -8.43 8.70
CA ALA A 123 0.53 -7.11 9.09
C ALA A 123 0.76 -6.11 7.95
N THR A 124 -0.15 -5.15 7.80
CA THR A 124 -0.08 -4.11 6.76
C THR A 124 1.23 -3.31 6.84
N ASP A 125 1.68 -2.98 8.04
CA ASP A 125 2.95 -2.28 8.27
C ASP A 125 4.16 -3.09 7.81
N SER A 126 4.15 -4.41 8.02
CA SER A 126 5.20 -5.32 7.54
C SER A 126 5.23 -5.39 6.01
N VAL A 127 4.05 -5.43 5.36
CA VAL A 127 3.93 -5.40 3.90
C VAL A 127 4.46 -4.08 3.34
N LEU A 128 4.08 -2.95 3.96
CA LEU A 128 4.55 -1.62 3.55
C LEU A 128 6.08 -1.49 3.73
N GLY A 129 6.62 -1.94 4.86
CA GLY A 129 8.07 -1.96 5.09
C GLY A 129 8.82 -2.86 4.10
N GLY A 130 8.24 -4.00 3.72
CA GLY A 130 8.77 -4.85 2.65
C GLY A 130 8.76 -4.16 1.28
N ALA A 131 7.69 -3.46 0.94
CA ALA A 131 7.59 -2.71 -0.32
C ALA A 131 8.65 -1.59 -0.39
N VAL A 132 8.87 -0.88 0.71
CA VAL A 132 9.96 0.11 0.85
C VAL A 132 11.32 -0.55 0.61
N ALA A 133 11.58 -1.70 1.26
CA ALA A 133 12.84 -2.42 1.09
C ALA A 133 13.08 -2.90 -0.35
N LEU A 134 12.02 -3.32 -1.06
CA LEU A 134 12.10 -3.66 -2.49
C LEU A 134 12.49 -2.46 -3.35
N CYS A 135 11.85 -1.31 -3.16
CA CYS A 135 12.21 -0.10 -3.92
C CYS A 135 13.66 0.33 -3.67
N TRP A 136 14.14 0.24 -2.43
CA TRP A 136 15.55 0.49 -2.13
C TRP A 136 16.49 -0.51 -2.81
N ALA A 137 16.13 -1.80 -2.83
CA ALA A 137 16.92 -2.83 -3.50
C ALA A 137 16.95 -2.65 -5.03
N GLU A 138 15.88 -2.10 -5.63
CA GLU A 138 15.81 -1.71 -7.04
C GLU A 138 16.50 -0.36 -7.33
N GLN A 139 17.01 0.32 -6.31
CA GLN A 139 17.59 1.67 -6.39
C GLN A 139 16.58 2.76 -6.83
N ASP A 140 15.27 2.52 -6.62
CA ASP A 140 14.20 3.50 -6.84
C ASP A 140 13.93 4.30 -5.55
N GLU A 141 14.81 5.26 -5.26
CA GLU A 141 14.72 6.09 -4.05
C GLU A 141 13.42 6.91 -4.00
N VAL A 142 12.91 7.30 -5.17
CA VAL A 142 11.73 8.16 -5.30
C VAL A 142 10.50 7.40 -4.84
N SER A 143 10.33 6.16 -5.32
CA SER A 143 9.24 5.29 -4.89
C SER A 143 9.39 4.88 -3.43
N ALA A 144 10.61 4.56 -2.98
CA ALA A 144 10.87 4.18 -1.60
C ALA A 144 10.43 5.28 -0.62
N ARG A 145 10.85 6.53 -0.85
CA ARG A 145 10.47 7.67 -0.01
C ARG A 145 8.98 7.95 -0.01
N ALA A 146 8.28 7.73 -1.13
CA ALA A 146 6.83 7.89 -1.18
C ALA A 146 6.12 6.82 -0.33
N LEU A 147 6.60 5.56 -0.38
CA LEU A 147 6.07 4.46 0.45
C LEU A 147 6.37 4.66 1.94
N GLU A 148 7.52 5.21 2.32
CA GLU A 148 7.87 5.51 3.72
C GLU A 148 6.90 6.48 4.39
N ARG A 149 6.27 7.39 3.61
CA ARG A 149 5.26 8.33 4.11
C ARG A 149 3.83 7.81 3.96
N ALA A 150 3.64 6.72 3.22
CA ALA A 150 2.33 6.17 2.92
C ALA A 150 1.73 5.45 4.13
N THR A 151 0.44 5.14 4.04
CA THR A 151 -0.21 4.15 4.91
C THR A 151 -0.86 3.06 4.07
N LEU A 152 -1.02 1.87 4.64
CA LEU A 152 -1.58 0.72 3.93
C LEU A 152 -2.80 0.20 4.70
N GLU A 153 -3.95 0.24 4.04
CA GLU A 153 -5.19 -0.37 4.51
C GLU A 153 -5.39 -1.70 3.79
N ASP A 154 -5.90 -2.71 4.48
CA ASP A 154 -6.30 -3.97 3.87
C ASP A 154 -7.76 -4.31 4.13
N ALA A 155 -8.34 -5.03 3.18
CA ALA A 155 -9.67 -5.59 3.29
C ALA A 155 -9.68 -7.00 2.71
N ILE A 156 -10.31 -7.93 3.43
CA ILE A 156 -10.57 -9.27 2.93
C ILE A 156 -11.94 -9.24 2.27
N VAL A 157 -11.97 -9.47 0.96
CA VAL A 157 -13.20 -9.56 0.18
C VAL A 157 -13.47 -11.03 -0.12
N ALA A 158 -14.59 -11.54 0.37
CA ALA A 158 -15.04 -12.89 0.03
C ALA A 158 -15.51 -12.92 -1.43
N THR A 159 -14.85 -13.73 -2.27
CA THR A 159 -15.24 -13.95 -3.67
C THR A 159 -15.50 -15.43 -3.89
N GLY A 160 -16.75 -15.86 -3.71
CA GLY A 160 -17.14 -17.26 -3.83
C GLY A 160 -16.46 -18.14 -2.77
N ALA A 161 -15.79 -19.21 -3.21
CA ALA A 161 -15.12 -20.18 -2.32
C ALA A 161 -13.71 -19.74 -1.84
N ARG A 162 -13.20 -18.57 -2.27
CA ARG A 162 -11.89 -18.05 -1.88
C ARG A 162 -12.01 -16.62 -1.35
N SER A 163 -11.32 -16.34 -0.25
CA SER A 163 -11.09 -14.99 0.24
C SER A 163 -9.96 -14.35 -0.56
N VAL A 164 -10.12 -13.08 -0.90
CA VAL A 164 -9.13 -12.29 -1.63
C VAL A 164 -8.74 -11.10 -0.77
N ARG A 165 -7.43 -10.88 -0.61
CA ARG A 165 -6.92 -9.69 0.06
C ARG A 165 -6.76 -8.54 -0.94
N ARG A 166 -7.35 -7.40 -0.61
CA ARG A 166 -7.20 -6.13 -1.34
C ARG A 166 -6.48 -5.14 -0.45
N PHE A 167 -5.59 -4.36 -1.07
CA PHE A 167 -4.88 -3.28 -0.38
C PHE A 167 -5.24 -1.94 -0.99
N VAL A 168 -5.33 -0.92 -0.13
CA VAL A 168 -5.41 0.49 -0.53
C VAL A 168 -4.16 1.18 0.03
N LEU A 169 -3.27 1.58 -0.88
CA LEU A 169 -2.07 2.34 -0.58
C LEU A 169 -2.44 3.83 -0.56
N ARG A 170 -2.44 4.42 0.63
CA ARG A 170 -2.75 5.82 0.87
C ARG A 170 -1.47 6.65 0.80
N LEU A 171 -1.36 7.47 -0.24
CA LEU A 171 -0.20 8.33 -0.51
C LEU A 171 -0.48 9.77 -0.07
N ASP A 172 0.56 10.50 0.31
CA ASP A 172 0.45 11.94 0.48
C ASP A 172 -0.04 12.62 -0.80
N ALA A 173 -0.83 13.69 -0.66
CA ALA A 173 -1.39 14.43 -1.80
C ALA A 173 -0.39 14.73 -2.94
N PRO A 174 0.86 15.22 -2.69
CA PRO A 174 1.83 15.41 -3.78
C PRO A 174 2.25 14.11 -4.47
N ASP A 175 2.40 13.01 -3.74
CA ASP A 175 2.81 11.71 -4.30
C ASP A 175 1.65 11.06 -5.07
N PHE A 176 0.42 11.20 -4.58
CA PHE A 176 -0.78 10.77 -5.30
C PHE A 176 -0.96 11.55 -6.60
N ALA A 177 -0.88 12.88 -6.55
CA ALA A 177 -0.96 13.71 -7.76
C ALA A 177 0.17 13.41 -8.76
N LYS A 178 1.34 12.99 -8.27
CA LYS A 178 2.42 12.51 -9.12
C LYS A 178 2.08 11.17 -9.77
N ALA A 179 1.53 10.21 -9.03
CA ALA A 179 1.11 8.91 -9.57
C ALA A 179 0.01 9.04 -10.64
N GLU A 180 -0.92 9.98 -10.47
CA GLU A 180 -1.94 10.27 -11.49
C GLU A 180 -1.31 10.86 -12.78
N ARG A 181 -0.29 11.71 -12.65
CA ARG A 181 0.41 12.32 -13.80
C ARG A 181 1.42 11.38 -14.47
N ASP A 182 2.02 10.48 -13.70
CA ASP A 182 2.99 9.48 -14.14
C ASP A 182 2.50 8.07 -13.75
N PRO A 183 1.72 7.42 -14.63
CA PRO A 183 1.19 6.08 -14.37
C PRO A 183 2.29 5.04 -14.10
N ALA A 184 3.49 5.22 -14.70
CA ALA A 184 4.60 4.31 -14.46
C ALA A 184 5.10 4.39 -13.01
N PHE A 185 5.04 5.57 -12.38
CA PHE A 185 5.33 5.73 -10.95
C PHE A 185 4.27 5.01 -10.10
N GLY A 186 2.98 5.22 -10.40
CA GLY A 186 1.90 4.51 -9.71
C GLY A 186 2.04 2.98 -9.81
N ASP A 187 2.37 2.46 -10.99
CA ASP A 187 2.57 1.03 -11.23
C ASP A 187 3.76 0.47 -10.45
N ARG A 188 4.85 1.21 -10.29
CA ARG A 188 6.00 0.78 -9.48
C ARG A 188 5.61 0.62 -8.01
N LEU A 189 4.88 1.59 -7.45
CA LEU A 189 4.37 1.53 -6.08
C LEU A 189 3.45 0.33 -5.86
N MET A 190 2.46 0.15 -6.75
CA MET A 190 1.52 -0.97 -6.67
C MET A 190 2.20 -2.33 -6.82
N ARG A 191 3.20 -2.42 -7.71
CA ARG A 191 3.99 -3.64 -7.91
C ARG A 191 4.78 -4.00 -6.67
N ALA A 192 5.46 -3.03 -6.05
CA ALA A 192 6.25 -3.27 -4.83
C ALA A 192 5.36 -3.80 -3.69
N VAL A 193 4.20 -3.19 -3.45
CA VAL A 193 3.23 -3.66 -2.45
C VAL A 193 2.72 -5.07 -2.79
N ARG A 194 2.37 -5.32 -4.06
CA ARG A 194 1.89 -6.64 -4.49
C ARG A 194 2.93 -7.72 -4.25
N SER A 195 4.20 -7.46 -4.58
CA SER A 195 5.32 -8.38 -4.37
C SER A 195 5.58 -8.62 -2.88
N ALA A 196 5.56 -7.58 -2.05
CA ALA A 196 5.72 -7.71 -0.60
C ALA A 196 4.55 -8.47 0.06
N ALA A 197 3.35 -8.37 -0.50
CA ALA A 197 2.15 -9.03 0.01
C ALA A 197 1.96 -10.48 -0.49
N VAL A 198 2.88 -11.03 -1.29
CA VAL A 198 2.80 -12.43 -1.72
C VAL A 198 3.02 -13.34 -0.52
N THR A 199 2.11 -14.30 -0.33
CA THR A 199 2.28 -15.41 0.62
C THR A 199 2.05 -16.73 -0.10
N ALA A 200 2.46 -17.85 0.51
CA ALA A 200 2.22 -19.16 -0.07
C ALA A 200 0.77 -19.67 0.13
N ALA A 201 0.00 -19.03 1.01
CA ALA A 201 -1.40 -19.35 1.28
C ALA A 201 -2.37 -18.49 0.46
N ASP A 202 -2.05 -17.20 0.29
CA ASP A 202 -2.89 -16.21 -0.38
C ASP A 202 -2.09 -15.41 -1.41
N THR A 203 -2.67 -15.30 -2.62
CA THR A 203 -2.22 -14.35 -3.63
C THR A 203 -3.03 -13.06 -3.51
N THR A 204 -2.34 -11.93 -3.35
CA THR A 204 -2.95 -10.60 -3.41
C THR A 204 -3.58 -10.35 -4.77
N THR A 205 -4.84 -9.94 -4.81
CA THR A 205 -5.58 -9.80 -6.08
C THR A 205 -5.58 -8.38 -6.61
N ALA A 206 -5.52 -7.36 -5.74
CA ALA A 206 -5.50 -5.97 -6.18
C ALA A 206 -4.85 -5.03 -5.15
N VAL A 207 -4.15 -4.03 -5.66
CA VAL A 207 -3.64 -2.88 -4.92
C VAL A 207 -4.21 -1.65 -5.59
N PHE A 208 -4.80 -0.74 -4.82
CA PHE A 208 -5.35 0.52 -5.30
C PHE A 208 -4.58 1.68 -4.68
N LEU A 209 -4.50 2.79 -5.41
CA LEU A 209 -3.95 4.04 -4.89
C LEU A 209 -5.09 4.90 -4.33
N GLY A 210 -4.82 5.59 -3.24
CA GLY A 210 -5.71 6.60 -2.70
C GLY A 210 -4.94 7.76 -2.08
N VAL A 211 -5.61 8.89 -1.90
CA VAL A 211 -5.05 9.99 -1.12
C VAL A 211 -5.13 9.64 0.37
N ARG A 212 -4.00 9.81 1.06
CA ARG A 212 -3.93 9.83 2.52
C ARG A 212 -4.59 11.13 2.97
N PHE A 213 -5.80 11.00 3.50
CA PHE A 213 -6.37 12.07 4.30
C PHE A 213 -5.63 12.03 5.63
N VAL A 214 -4.92 13.11 5.94
CA VAL A 214 -4.50 13.31 7.33
C VAL A 214 -5.79 13.25 8.14
N GLU A 215 -5.89 12.33 9.09
CA GLU A 215 -6.99 12.31 10.04
C GLU A 215 -6.98 13.63 10.80
N THR A 216 -7.67 14.63 10.25
CA THR A 216 -7.93 15.91 10.88
C THR A 216 -9.21 15.81 11.70
N HIS A 217 -9.41 14.68 12.37
CA HIS A 217 -10.35 14.62 13.48
C HIS A 217 -9.74 15.51 14.58
N SER A 218 -10.14 16.77 14.55
CA SER A 218 -9.52 17.92 15.22
C SER A 218 -8.23 18.36 14.56
N ALA A 219 -8.27 19.33 13.63
CA ALA A 219 -7.14 20.25 13.53
C ALA A 219 -7.07 20.99 14.89
N PRO A 220 -6.05 20.78 15.75
CA PRO A 220 -5.84 21.70 16.85
C PRO A 220 -5.26 22.96 16.21
N GLY A 221 -6.15 23.87 15.89
CA GLY A 221 -5.83 25.09 15.17
C GLY A 221 -6.98 26.07 15.26
N PRO A 222 -6.71 27.37 15.13
CA PRO A 222 -7.76 28.40 15.17
C PRO A 222 -8.88 28.15 14.13
N GLU A 223 -8.59 27.41 13.05
CA GLU A 223 -9.53 27.04 12.00
C GLU A 223 -10.61 26.03 12.43
N ALA A 224 -10.44 25.33 13.55
CA ALA A 224 -11.37 24.29 14.02
C ALA A 224 -12.79 24.82 14.24
N LEU A 225 -12.91 26.04 14.77
CA LEU A 225 -14.20 26.69 14.98
C LEU A 225 -14.91 26.95 13.65
N LEU A 226 -14.17 27.35 12.61
CA LEU A 226 -14.71 27.58 11.28
C LEU A 226 -15.16 26.29 10.62
N VAL A 227 -14.34 25.24 10.70
CA VAL A 227 -14.69 23.90 10.20
C VAL A 227 -15.99 23.43 10.87
N GLN A 228 -16.09 23.53 12.20
CA GLN A 228 -17.28 23.12 12.93
C GLN A 228 -18.53 23.95 12.56
N SER A 229 -18.39 25.27 12.36
CA SER A 229 -19.50 26.13 11.94
C SER A 229 -19.98 25.78 10.52
N LEU A 230 -19.06 25.48 9.61
CA LEU A 230 -19.35 25.05 8.23
C LEU A 230 -20.02 23.66 8.17
N GLU A 231 -19.53 22.70 8.98
CA GLU A 231 -20.10 21.36 9.08
C GLU A 231 -21.54 21.37 9.61
N ARG A 232 -21.85 22.20 10.62
CA ARG A 232 -23.23 22.41 11.11
C ARG A 232 -24.18 22.90 10.01
N ARG A 233 -23.64 23.44 8.93
CA ARG A 233 -24.37 23.97 7.78
C ARG A 233 -24.27 23.05 6.55
N ASN A 234 -23.91 21.78 6.76
CA ASN A 234 -23.78 20.73 5.74
C ASN A 234 -22.70 20.99 4.69
N VAL A 235 -21.64 21.73 5.03
CA VAL A 235 -20.45 21.86 4.18
C VAL A 235 -19.43 20.81 4.63
N VAL A 236 -19.04 19.93 3.72
CA VAL A 236 -17.93 19.00 3.96
C VAL A 236 -16.63 19.78 3.77
N THR A 237 -15.81 19.83 4.82
CA THR A 237 -14.54 20.55 4.80
C THR A 237 -13.39 19.57 4.84
N VAL A 238 -12.53 19.60 3.83
CA VAL A 238 -11.37 18.70 3.71
C VAL A 238 -10.09 19.54 3.77
N PRO A 239 -9.27 19.45 4.82
CA PRO A 239 -8.00 20.14 4.85
C PRO A 239 -7.05 19.55 3.80
N ILE A 240 -6.40 20.42 3.05
CA ILE A 240 -5.49 20.06 1.94
C ILE A 240 -4.04 20.25 2.36
N ALA A 241 -3.73 21.40 2.97
CA ALA A 241 -2.38 21.74 3.40
C ALA A 241 -2.42 22.75 4.54
N ARG A 242 -1.43 22.69 5.41
CA ARG A 242 -1.18 23.67 6.47
C ARG A 242 0.31 23.96 6.53
N ASP A 243 0.66 25.24 6.49
CA ASP A 243 2.00 25.74 6.79
C ASP A 243 1.90 26.86 7.85
N ASP A 244 3.02 27.45 8.24
CA ASP A 244 3.06 28.46 9.32
C ASP A 244 2.33 29.77 8.98
N GLU A 245 2.07 30.00 7.68
CA GLU A 245 1.52 31.24 7.13
C GLU A 245 0.10 31.08 6.57
N ARG A 246 -0.30 29.86 6.19
CA ARG A 246 -1.62 29.59 5.61
C ARG A 246 -2.15 28.18 5.87
N THR A 247 -3.47 28.09 5.86
CA THR A 247 -4.23 26.83 5.83
C THR A 247 -5.10 26.79 4.58
N LEU A 248 -5.02 25.69 3.82
CA LEU A 248 -5.83 25.42 2.64
C LEU A 248 -6.87 24.34 2.95
N LEU A 249 -8.13 24.66 2.71
CA LEU A 249 -9.27 23.77 2.90
C LEU A 249 -10.02 23.63 1.56
N ALA A 250 -10.37 22.41 1.18
CA ALA A 250 -11.41 22.13 0.19
C ALA A 250 -12.76 22.19 0.89
N LEU A 251 -13.70 22.93 0.29
CA LEU A 251 -15.09 23.00 0.73
C LEU A 251 -15.95 22.31 -0.32
N VAL A 252 -16.69 21.31 0.11
CA VAL A 252 -17.68 20.63 -0.72
C VAL A 252 -19.05 20.93 -0.16
N TYR A 253 -19.86 21.61 -0.96
CA TYR A 253 -21.25 21.93 -0.62
C TYR A 253 -22.14 21.58 -1.80
N GLN A 254 -23.07 20.64 -1.59
CA GLN A 254 -23.88 20.05 -2.66
C GLN A 254 -22.99 19.42 -3.75
N ASP A 255 -22.97 20.00 -4.95
CA ASP A 255 -22.18 19.57 -6.12
C ASP A 255 -21.02 20.52 -6.44
N LYS A 256 -20.70 21.46 -5.53
CA LYS A 256 -19.65 22.47 -5.72
C LYS A 256 -18.41 22.18 -4.90
N LEU A 257 -17.26 22.43 -5.52
CA LEU A 257 -15.96 22.46 -4.87
C LEU A 257 -15.42 23.89 -4.85
N ALA A 258 -15.01 24.37 -3.69
CA ALA A 258 -14.25 25.60 -3.54
C ALA A 258 -12.98 25.36 -2.73
N LEU A 259 -11.97 26.21 -2.95
CA LEU A 259 -10.74 26.23 -2.17
C LEU A 259 -10.78 27.45 -1.24
N LEU A 260 -10.79 27.20 0.06
CA LEU A 260 -10.66 28.23 1.07
C LEU A 260 -9.21 28.32 1.57
N GLU A 261 -8.62 29.50 1.42
CA GLU A 261 -7.28 29.83 1.89
C GLU A 261 -7.39 30.78 3.09
N LEU A 262 -7.03 30.29 4.28
CA LEU A 262 -6.86 31.07 5.49
C LEU A 262 -5.41 31.56 5.53
N THR A 263 -5.21 32.88 5.61
CA THR A 263 -3.87 33.50 5.67
C THR A 263 -3.65 34.26 6.96
N LYS A 264 -2.47 34.10 7.55
CA LYS A 264 -2.06 34.82 8.76
C LYS A 264 -1.71 36.28 8.41
N GLY A 265 -2.20 37.25 9.17
CA GLY A 265 -1.76 38.65 9.08
C GLY A 265 -2.21 39.50 7.87
N SER A 266 -3.21 39.10 7.09
CA SER A 266 -3.70 39.93 5.95
C SER A 266 -4.44 41.22 6.39
N PRO A 267 -4.23 42.40 5.74
CA PRO A 267 -4.76 43.69 6.22
C PRO A 267 -6.17 44.05 5.72
N LYS A 268 -6.92 44.77 6.59
CA LYS A 268 -8.20 45.54 6.47
C LYS A 268 -9.46 44.86 5.89
N GLN A 269 -9.36 43.89 4.99
CA GLN A 269 -10.51 43.11 4.50
C GLN A 269 -10.34 41.64 4.86
N TRP A 270 -11.25 41.14 5.68
CA TRP A 270 -11.25 39.77 6.20
C TRP A 270 -11.74 38.73 5.18
N PHE A 271 -12.37 39.17 4.08
CA PHE A 271 -12.87 38.34 2.98
C PHE A 271 -12.51 38.96 1.62
N LYS A 272 -11.98 38.17 0.69
CA LYS A 272 -11.82 38.57 -0.72
C LYS A 272 -12.71 37.72 -1.62
N LYS A 273 -13.40 38.38 -2.55
CA LYS A 273 -14.28 37.74 -3.54
C LYS A 273 -13.55 36.63 -4.32
N PRO A 274 -14.28 35.58 -4.73
CA PRO A 274 -13.70 34.43 -5.40
C PRO A 274 -12.97 34.84 -6.67
N LYS A 275 -11.79 34.26 -6.88
CA LYS A 275 -11.14 34.22 -8.19
C LYS A 275 -11.37 32.82 -8.74
N SER A 276 -12.16 32.72 -9.80
CA SER A 276 -12.40 31.46 -10.50
C SER A 276 -11.07 30.96 -11.10
N ILE A 277 -10.76 29.69 -10.85
CA ILE A 277 -9.68 28.98 -11.52
C ILE A 277 -10.35 28.01 -12.48
N GLU A 278 -10.24 28.30 -13.77
CA GLU A 278 -10.69 27.40 -14.83
C GLU A 278 -9.66 26.27 -14.99
N SER A 279 -10.14 25.04 -14.80
CA SER A 279 -9.50 23.82 -15.28
C SER A 279 -10.38 23.25 -16.40
N ASP A 280 -9.80 22.51 -17.36
CA ASP A 280 -10.50 21.94 -18.53
C ASP A 280 -11.73 21.06 -18.17
N GLU A 281 -11.85 20.63 -16.91
CA GLU A 281 -12.93 19.75 -16.43
C GLU A 281 -13.78 20.32 -15.28
N MET A 282 -13.33 21.37 -14.57
CA MET A 282 -14.06 21.91 -13.43
C MET A 282 -13.64 23.33 -13.06
N GLU A 283 -14.63 24.16 -12.70
CA GLU A 283 -14.41 25.50 -12.17
C GLU A 283 -14.32 25.42 -10.64
N VAL A 284 -13.21 25.89 -10.08
CA VAL A 284 -13.00 25.90 -8.63
C VAL A 284 -12.88 27.33 -8.14
N ASP A 285 -13.82 27.74 -7.28
CA ASP A 285 -13.79 29.06 -6.65
C ASP A 285 -12.73 29.12 -5.56
N ARG A 286 -11.81 30.10 -5.62
CA ARG A 286 -10.83 30.33 -4.56
C ARG A 286 -11.26 31.47 -3.64
N LEU A 287 -11.60 31.12 -2.40
CA LEU A 287 -11.94 32.04 -1.31
C LEU A 287 -10.70 32.33 -0.46
N ARG A 288 -10.56 33.58 -0.02
CA ARG A 288 -9.48 33.98 0.90
C ARG A 288 -10.05 34.63 2.14
N LEU A 289 -9.70 34.07 3.28
CA LEU A 289 -10.01 34.58 4.62
C LEU A 289 -8.73 34.95 5.35
N SER A 290 -8.79 35.97 6.21
CA SER A 290 -7.71 36.22 7.18
C SER A 290 -7.96 35.43 8.46
N ASP A 291 -6.91 35.20 9.24
CA ASP A 291 -6.96 34.73 10.63
C ASP A 291 -7.95 35.51 11.53
N ARG A 292 -8.20 36.80 11.27
CA ARG A 292 -9.28 37.55 11.96
C ARG A 292 -10.68 36.94 11.85
N ALA A 293 -10.96 36.19 10.77
CA ALA A 293 -12.23 35.52 10.56
C ALA A 293 -12.45 34.35 11.54
N ILE A 294 -11.40 33.94 12.25
CA ILE A 294 -11.39 32.81 13.18
C ILE A 294 -10.94 33.20 14.60
N GLU A 295 -10.84 34.51 14.89
CA GLU A 295 -10.43 35.05 16.21
C GLU A 295 -11.52 34.95 17.28
N SER A 296 -12.80 34.90 16.88
CA SER A 296 -13.94 34.81 17.81
C SER A 296 -15.09 33.98 17.24
N PRO A 297 -15.97 33.41 18.09
CA PRO A 297 -17.15 32.67 17.63
C PRO A 297 -18.06 33.49 16.71
N ASP A 298 -18.26 34.78 16.99
CA ASP A 298 -19.10 35.67 16.17
C ASP A 298 -18.46 35.93 14.79
N ALA A 299 -17.14 36.10 14.75
CA ALA A 299 -16.39 36.26 13.51
C ALA A 299 -16.45 34.99 12.66
N VAL A 300 -16.37 33.83 13.31
CA VAL A 300 -16.50 32.50 12.68
C VAL A 300 -17.88 32.31 12.06
N GLU A 301 -18.96 32.67 12.79
CA GLU A 301 -20.31 32.57 12.27
C GLU A 301 -20.54 33.53 11.10
N ALA A 302 -20.02 34.76 11.17
CA ALA A 302 -20.07 35.69 10.05
C ALA A 302 -19.28 35.15 8.83
N ALA A 303 -18.12 34.53 9.06
CA ALA A 303 -17.30 33.92 8.02
C ALA A 303 -17.98 32.74 7.36
N SER A 304 -18.60 31.84 8.14
CA SER A 304 -19.28 30.66 7.61
C SER A 304 -20.51 31.03 6.79
N VAL A 305 -21.27 32.06 7.22
CA VAL A 305 -22.38 32.63 6.44
C VAL A 305 -21.90 33.21 5.12
N GLU A 306 -20.80 33.97 5.13
CA GLU A 306 -20.27 34.60 3.91
C GLU A 306 -19.69 33.57 2.93
N VAL A 307 -18.98 32.56 3.44
CA VAL A 307 -18.50 31.42 2.65
C VAL A 307 -19.67 30.70 1.98
N LEU A 308 -20.74 30.40 2.74
CA LEU A 308 -21.93 29.77 2.19
C LEU A 308 -22.68 30.64 1.19
N ARG A 309 -22.76 31.95 1.43
CA ARG A 309 -23.36 32.91 0.50
C ARG A 309 -22.63 32.83 -0.84
N VAL A 310 -21.30 32.78 -0.83
CA VAL A 310 -20.53 32.67 -2.07
C VAL A 310 -20.68 31.29 -2.74
N LEU A 311 -20.66 30.20 -1.96
CA LEU A 311 -20.93 28.86 -2.48
C LEU A 311 -22.34 28.75 -3.11
N SER A 312 -23.32 29.45 -2.54
CA SER A 312 -24.70 29.47 -3.01
C SER A 312 -24.93 30.43 -4.18
N GLU A 313 -24.23 31.56 -4.25
CA GLU A 313 -24.27 32.46 -5.41
C GLU A 313 -23.62 31.82 -6.64
N ALA A 314 -22.60 30.98 -6.45
CA ALA A 314 -22.03 30.17 -7.53
C ALA A 314 -23.03 29.13 -8.08
N LEU A 315 -24.00 28.67 -7.27
CA LEU A 315 -25.10 27.81 -7.74
C LEU A 315 -26.08 28.57 -8.65
N GLY A 316 -26.43 29.81 -8.31
CA GLY A 316 -27.39 30.62 -9.08
C GLY A 316 -26.88 31.17 -10.42
N ARG A 317 -25.58 31.09 -10.70
CA ARG A 317 -25.00 31.55 -11.99
C ARG A 317 -24.97 30.48 -13.09
N ARG A 318 -25.33 29.24 -12.77
CA ARG A 318 -25.31 28.09 -13.71
C ARG A 318 -26.68 27.57 -14.13
N SER A 319 -27.77 28.19 -13.67
CA SER A 319 -29.14 27.98 -14.18
C SER A 319 -29.46 28.97 -15.28
#